data_AF-A0A2T6ITC8-F1
#
_entry.id   AF-A0A2T6ITC8-F1
#
_cell.length_a   1.000
_cell.length_b   1.000
_cell.length_c   1.000
_cell.angle_alpha   90.00
_cell.angle_beta   90.00
_cell.angle_gamma   90.00
#
_symmetry.space_group_name_H-M   'P 1'
#
loop_
_entity.id
_entity.type
_entity.pdbx_description
1 polymer ?
#
loop_
_entity_poly.entity_id
_entity_poly.type
_entity_poly.pdbx_seq_one_letter_code
_entity_poly.pdbx_strand_id
1 'polypeptide(L)'
;MEFHEADNLQKVFKIPEKRYWRCKIDALADGRFFDELLAFAQYRTSPVGYDPFITACMRNEAWEAAAKLVPKVKDPEEQAMWYSQLGMQREAEEAAKNAGSQSLSGGLLQTLTDALKGRR
;
A
#
# COMPACT_ATOMS: atom_id res chain seq x y z
N MET A 1 -12.60 16.26 17.48
CA MET A 1 -12.28 16.87 16.18
C MET A 1 -10.79 17.27 16.19
N GLU A 2 -9.90 16.35 16.59
CA GLU A 2 -8.54 16.70 17.03
C GLU A 2 -7.49 16.65 15.91
N PHE A 3 -7.68 15.85 14.85
CA PHE A 3 -6.66 15.67 13.81
C PHE A 3 -6.74 16.66 12.63
N HIS A 4 -7.80 17.48 12.57
CA HIS A 4 -7.94 18.51 11.53
C HIS A 4 -7.01 19.71 11.77
N GLU A 5 -6.62 19.97 13.03
CA GLU A 5 -5.67 21.02 13.35
C GLU A 5 -4.28 20.70 12.78
N ALA A 6 -3.85 19.43 12.84
CA ALA A 6 -2.60 18.98 12.23
C ALA A 6 -2.56 19.25 10.71
N ASP A 7 -3.68 19.00 10.00
CA ASP A 7 -3.79 19.27 8.57
C ASP A 7 -3.76 20.79 8.28
N ASN A 8 -4.28 21.62 9.19
CA ASN A 8 -4.19 23.06 9.07
C ASN A 8 -2.75 23.57 9.29
N LEU A 9 -2.08 23.09 10.34
CA LEU A 9 -0.68 23.42 10.63
C LEU A 9 0.23 23.01 9.48
N GLN A 10 0.00 21.85 8.87
CA GLN A 10 0.71 21.44 7.66
C GLN A 10 0.67 22.53 6.57
N LYS A 11 -0.52 23.10 6.32
CA LYS A 11 -0.71 24.15 5.29
C LYS A 11 -0.05 25.46 5.71
N VAL A 12 -0.24 25.89 6.95
CA VAL A 12 0.32 27.14 7.50
C VAL A 12 1.85 27.14 7.40
N PHE A 13 2.47 26.04 7.80
CA PHE A 13 3.93 25.89 7.76
C PHE A 13 4.47 25.37 6.43
N LYS A 14 3.59 25.15 5.43
CA LYS A 14 3.93 24.66 4.09
C LYS A 14 4.77 23.37 4.14
N ILE A 15 4.43 22.47 5.05
CA ILE A 15 5.16 21.21 5.22
C ILE A 15 4.96 20.35 3.96
N PRO A 16 6.05 19.85 3.34
CA PRO A 16 5.95 18.98 2.19
C PRO A 16 5.06 17.77 2.49
N GLU A 17 4.15 17.48 1.56
CA GLU A 17 3.12 16.47 1.75
C GLU A 17 3.69 15.10 2.14
N LYS A 18 4.69 14.59 1.40
CA LYS A 18 5.35 13.31 1.72
C LYS A 18 5.92 13.27 3.14
N ARG A 19 6.43 14.39 3.65
CA ARG A 19 6.96 14.49 5.01
C ARG A 19 5.83 14.43 6.03
N TYR A 20 4.79 15.22 5.81
CA TYR A 20 3.62 15.23 6.68
C TYR A 20 2.96 13.86 6.80
N TRP A 21 2.78 13.16 5.67
CA TRP A 21 2.20 11.82 5.66
C TRP A 21 3.00 10.83 6.52
N ARG A 22 4.33 10.79 6.38
CA ARG A 22 5.19 9.94 7.22
C ARG A 22 5.01 10.26 8.71
N CYS A 23 5.09 11.54 9.07
CA CYS A 23 4.92 11.97 10.46
C CYS A 23 3.53 11.63 11.01
N LYS A 24 2.47 11.81 10.23
CA LYS A 24 1.10 11.49 10.64
C LYS A 24 0.89 9.99 10.80
N ILE A 25 1.46 9.17 9.92
CA ILE A 25 1.42 7.70 10.03
C ILE A 25 2.09 7.25 11.33
N ASP A 26 3.34 7.67 11.57
CA ASP A 26 4.07 7.31 12.78
C ASP A 26 3.31 7.78 14.03
N ALA A 27 2.83 9.03 14.07
CA ALA A 27 2.10 9.57 15.21
C ALA A 27 0.79 8.84 15.50
N LEU A 28 0.01 8.48 14.47
CA LEU A 28 -1.23 7.71 14.63
C LEU A 28 -0.95 6.29 15.12
N ALA A 29 0.07 5.63 14.57
CA ALA A 29 0.44 4.27 14.96
C ALA A 29 1.01 4.21 16.39
N ASP A 30 1.94 5.11 16.74
CA ASP A 30 2.55 5.19 18.07
C ASP A 30 1.51 5.59 19.13
N GLY A 31 0.52 6.40 18.75
CA GLY A 31 -0.65 6.73 19.58
C GLY A 31 -1.72 5.63 19.64
N ARG A 32 -1.54 4.51 18.93
CA ARG A 32 -2.51 3.40 18.79
C ARG A 32 -3.88 3.79 18.23
N PHE A 33 -3.93 4.88 17.47
CA PHE A 33 -5.12 5.36 16.75
C PHE A 33 -5.27 4.65 15.41
N PHE A 34 -5.43 3.32 15.44
CA PHE A 34 -5.43 2.48 14.25
C PHE A 34 -6.67 2.67 13.37
N ASP A 35 -7.83 3.00 13.96
CA ASP A 35 -9.05 3.28 13.20
C ASP A 35 -8.88 4.55 12.35
N GLU A 36 -8.29 5.59 12.94
CA GLU A 36 -7.94 6.82 12.25
C GLU A 36 -6.83 6.62 11.22
N LEU A 37 -5.86 5.75 11.51
CA LEU A 37 -4.82 5.36 10.55
C LEU A 37 -5.43 4.67 9.31
N LEU A 38 -6.37 3.75 9.52
CA LEU A 38 -7.09 3.06 8.44
C LEU A 38 -7.98 4.02 7.65
N ALA A 39 -8.67 4.94 8.33
CA ALA A 39 -9.42 6.01 7.68
C ALA A 39 -8.51 6.91 6.85
N PHE A 40 -7.32 7.26 7.37
CA PHE A 40 -6.33 8.06 6.67
C PHE A 40 -5.80 7.35 5.41
N ALA A 41 -5.58 6.02 5.47
CA ALA A 41 -5.22 5.19 4.33
C ALA A 41 -6.34 5.07 3.27
N GLN A 42 -7.58 5.44 3.59
CA GLN A 42 -8.71 5.46 2.65
C GLN A 42 -9.03 6.85 2.12
N TYR A 43 -8.63 7.90 2.85
CA TYR A 43 -8.97 9.28 2.53
C TYR A 43 -8.56 9.69 1.10
N ARG A 44 -7.33 9.34 0.68
CA ARG A 44 -6.84 9.53 -0.69
C ARG A 44 -5.62 8.68 -0.97
N THR A 45 -5.20 8.61 -2.23
CA THR A 45 -3.97 7.94 -2.65
C THR A 45 -2.77 8.47 -1.87
N SER A 46 -2.08 7.57 -1.18
CA SER A 46 -0.89 7.91 -0.40
C SER A 46 0.28 8.28 -1.34
N PRO A 47 0.89 9.48 -1.19
CA PRO A 47 2.08 9.87 -1.95
C PRO A 47 3.36 9.14 -1.46
N VAL A 48 3.25 8.35 -0.39
CA VAL A 48 4.33 7.55 0.19
C VAL A 48 4.09 6.05 0.07
N GLY A 49 3.04 5.63 -0.64
CA GLY A 49 2.64 4.22 -0.72
C GLY A 49 1.99 3.71 0.57
N TYR A 50 1.82 2.38 0.67
CA TYR A 50 1.18 1.73 1.82
C TYR A 50 2.17 1.02 2.74
N ASP A 51 3.40 0.73 2.29
CA ASP A 51 4.46 0.14 3.13
C ASP A 51 4.70 0.90 4.44
N PRO A 52 4.74 2.26 4.46
CA PRO A 52 4.91 2.98 5.73
C PRO A 52 3.76 2.74 6.71
N PHE A 53 2.53 2.55 6.21
CA PHE A 53 1.39 2.23 7.06
C PHE A 53 1.52 0.81 7.63
N ILE A 54 1.84 -0.17 6.77
CA ILE A 54 1.96 -1.58 7.17
C ILE A 54 3.08 -1.74 8.20
N THR A 55 4.25 -1.18 7.92
CA THR A 55 5.39 -1.21 8.85
C THR A 55 5.10 -0.52 10.17
N ALA A 56 4.40 0.64 10.17
CA ALA A 56 4.02 1.32 11.41
C ALA A 56 3.04 0.50 12.25
N CYS A 57 2.06 -0.18 11.62
CA CYS A 57 1.17 -1.12 12.30
C CYS A 57 1.93 -2.30 12.89
N MET A 58 2.83 -2.93 12.14
CA MET A 58 3.62 -4.08 12.61
C MET A 58 4.57 -3.70 13.76
N ARG A 59 5.21 -2.52 13.69
CA ARG A 59 6.06 -1.98 14.77
C ARG A 59 5.29 -1.79 16.08
N ASN A 60 3.99 -1.52 15.99
CA ASN A 60 3.10 -1.33 17.13
C ASN A 60 2.23 -2.57 17.42
N GLU A 61 2.59 -3.75 16.89
CA GLU A 61 1.92 -5.05 17.09
C GLU A 61 0.44 -5.08 16.67
N ALA A 62 0.03 -4.16 15.81
CA ALA A 62 -1.34 -4.07 15.27
C ALA A 62 -1.49 -4.91 13.99
N TRP A 63 -1.33 -6.23 14.13
CA TRP A 63 -1.32 -7.18 13.02
C TRP A 63 -2.61 -7.16 12.18
N GLU A 64 -3.77 -7.03 12.83
CA GLU A 64 -5.06 -6.94 12.13
C GLU A 64 -5.18 -5.68 11.27
N ALA A 65 -4.69 -4.55 11.77
CA ALA A 65 -4.69 -3.30 11.02
C ALA A 65 -3.70 -3.36 9.84
N ALA A 66 -2.52 -3.96 10.05
CA ALA A 66 -1.55 -4.22 9.00
C ALA A 66 -2.15 -5.09 7.86
N ALA A 67 -2.80 -6.20 8.22
CA ALA A 67 -3.43 -7.11 7.26
C ALA A 67 -4.49 -6.42 6.39
N LYS A 68 -5.30 -5.52 6.97
CA LYS A 68 -6.31 -4.72 6.23
C LYS A 68 -5.70 -3.78 5.20
N LEU A 69 -4.43 -3.42 5.32
CA LEU A 69 -3.73 -2.50 4.43
C LEU A 69 -3.03 -3.21 3.26
N VAL A 70 -2.65 -4.48 3.42
CA VAL A 70 -1.96 -5.26 2.37
C VAL A 70 -2.71 -5.30 1.03
N PRO A 71 -4.06 -5.44 0.98
CA PRO A 71 -4.82 -5.36 -0.28
C PRO A 71 -4.65 -4.05 -1.08
N LYS A 72 -4.17 -2.97 -0.45
CA LYS A 72 -3.97 -1.67 -1.09
C LYS A 72 -2.60 -1.52 -1.77
N VAL A 73 -1.67 -2.44 -1.51
CA VAL A 73 -0.38 -2.52 -2.20
C VAL A 73 -0.65 -2.96 -3.64
N LYS A 74 -0.12 -2.20 -4.62
CA LYS A 74 -0.43 -2.42 -6.04
C LYS A 74 0.41 -3.52 -6.67
N ASP A 75 1.66 -3.64 -6.23
CA ASP A 75 2.57 -4.65 -6.75
C ASP A 75 2.24 -6.00 -6.10
N PRO A 76 1.83 -7.01 -6.88
CA PRO A 76 1.51 -8.33 -6.34
C PRO A 76 2.72 -9.02 -5.71
N GLU A 77 3.96 -8.71 -6.10
CA GLU A 77 5.17 -9.25 -5.45
C GLU A 77 5.35 -8.66 -4.05
N GLU A 78 5.27 -7.33 -3.91
CA GLU A 78 5.30 -6.65 -2.60
C GLU A 78 4.12 -7.10 -1.72
N GLN A 79 2.94 -7.30 -2.32
CA GLN A 79 1.76 -7.79 -1.62
C GLN A 79 1.99 -9.19 -1.04
N ALA A 80 2.55 -10.11 -1.83
CA ALA A 80 2.90 -11.46 -1.37
C ALA A 80 3.94 -11.43 -0.23
N MET A 81 4.94 -10.55 -0.35
CA MET A 81 5.94 -10.32 0.70
C MET A 81 5.27 -9.88 2.02
N TRP A 82 4.38 -8.89 1.98
CA TRP A 82 3.68 -8.42 3.18
C TRP A 82 2.80 -9.49 3.82
N TYR A 83 2.03 -10.24 3.03
CA TYR A 83 1.24 -11.36 3.56
C TYR A 83 2.13 -12.43 4.23
N SER A 84 3.28 -12.74 3.64
CA SER A 84 4.24 -13.69 4.23
C SER A 84 4.79 -13.18 5.57
N GLN A 85 5.15 -11.90 5.66
CA GLN A 85 5.61 -11.28 6.91
C GLN A 85 4.54 -11.26 8.01
N LEU A 86 3.26 -11.21 7.63
CA LEU A 86 2.13 -11.31 8.56
C LEU A 86 1.71 -12.75 8.89
N GLY A 87 2.41 -13.75 8.35
CA GLY A 87 2.09 -15.18 8.55
C GLY A 87 0.87 -15.67 7.76
N MET A 88 0.36 -14.88 6.81
CA MET A 88 -0.79 -15.18 5.97
C MET A 88 -0.37 -15.93 4.70
N GLN A 89 0.09 -17.18 4.88
CA GLN A 89 0.73 -17.95 3.80
C GLN A 89 -0.19 -18.22 2.60
N ARG A 90 -1.48 -18.48 2.86
CA ARG A 90 -2.45 -18.76 1.78
C ARG A 90 -2.64 -17.53 0.88
N GLU A 91 -2.83 -16.37 1.50
CA GLU A 91 -2.98 -15.09 0.80
C GLU A 91 -1.68 -14.69 0.08
N ALA A 92 -0.51 -14.99 0.66
CA ALA A 92 0.79 -14.78 0.04
C ALA A 92 0.97 -15.60 -1.25
N GLU A 93 0.61 -16.89 -1.21
CA GLU A 93 0.66 -17.76 -2.39
C GLU A 93 -0.28 -17.30 -3.51
N GLU A 94 -1.50 -16.86 -3.16
CA GLU A 94 -2.46 -16.31 -4.11
C GLU A 94 -1.93 -15.03 -4.77
N ALA A 95 -1.35 -14.11 -4.00
CA ALA A 95 -0.73 -12.89 -4.52
C ALA A 95 0.47 -13.21 -5.43
N ALA A 96 1.32 -14.17 -5.06
CA ALA A 96 2.46 -14.59 -5.87
C ALA A 96 2.06 -15.22 -7.23
N LYS A 97 0.97 -16.03 -7.25
CA LYS A 97 0.41 -16.56 -8.50
C LYS A 97 -0.07 -15.44 -9.42
N ASN A 98 -0.67 -14.39 -8.86
CA ASN A 98 -1.10 -13.23 -9.63
C ASN A 98 0.08 -12.45 -10.22
N ALA A 99 1.20 -12.32 -9.48
CA ALA A 99 2.43 -11.73 -10.01
C ALA A 99 2.98 -12.49 -11.24
N GLY A 100 3.06 -13.83 -11.13
CA GLY A 100 3.56 -14.68 -12.22
C GLY A 100 2.72 -14.64 -13.50
N SER A 101 1.40 -14.46 -13.39
CA SER A 101 0.50 -14.37 -14.55
C SER A 101 0.52 -13.00 -15.26
N GLN A 102 0.77 -11.91 -14.53
CA GLN A 102 0.93 -10.58 -15.15
C GLN A 102 2.19 -10.50 -16.04
N SER A 103 3.28 -11.14 -15.63
CA SER A 103 4.54 -11.19 -16.41
C SER A 103 4.37 -11.84 -17.79
N LEU A 104 3.51 -12.87 -17.90
CA LEU A 104 3.33 -13.65 -19.12
C LEU A 104 2.41 -13.01 -20.17
N SER A 105 1.58 -12.03 -19.80
CA SER A 105 0.52 -11.50 -20.67
C SER A 105 0.84 -10.15 -21.34
N GLY A 106 1.67 -9.30 -20.74
CA GLY A 106 1.82 -7.90 -21.20
C GLY A 106 2.72 -7.68 -22.42
N GLY A 107 3.82 -8.43 -22.55
CA GLY A 107 4.83 -8.18 -23.59
C GLY A 107 4.83 -9.21 -24.74
N LEU A 108 4.73 -10.49 -24.40
CA LEU A 108 4.89 -11.58 -25.37
C LEU A 108 3.63 -11.81 -26.21
N LEU A 109 2.44 -11.68 -25.62
CA LEU A 109 1.19 -11.86 -26.37
C LEU A 109 0.90 -10.70 -27.32
N GLN A 110 1.28 -9.47 -26.94
CA GLN A 110 1.07 -8.29 -27.76
C GLN A 110 1.95 -8.32 -29.02
N THR A 111 3.23 -8.68 -28.87
CA THR A 111 4.16 -8.83 -29.99
C THR A 111 3.77 -9.95 -30.96
N LEU A 112 3.27 -11.08 -30.44
CA LEU A 112 2.75 -12.16 -31.28
C LEU A 112 1.47 -11.76 -32.02
N THR A 113 0.59 -11.00 -31.36
CA THR A 113 -0.66 -10.51 -31.95
C THR A 113 -0.38 -9.48 -33.06
N ASP A 114 0.56 -8.56 -32.84
CA ASP A 114 0.97 -7.56 -33.84
C ASP A 114 1.66 -8.22 -35.06
N ALA A 115 2.48 -9.26 -34.83
CA ALA A 115 3.11 -10.03 -35.91
C ALA A 115 2.11 -10.83 -36.77
N LEU A 116 0.99 -11.27 -36.20
CA LEU A 116 -0.09 -11.96 -36.92
C LEU A 116 -0.98 -11.00 -37.72
N LYS A 117 -1.18 -9.76 -37.22
CA LYS A 117 -2.04 -8.75 -37.86
C LYS A 117 -1.38 -8.08 -39.08
N GLY A 118 -0.06 -8.01 -39.13
CA GLY A 118 0.71 -7.43 -40.24
C GLY A 118 0.90 -8.33 -41.48
N ARG A 119 0.30 -9.52 -41.52
CA ARG A 119 0.50 -10.52 -42.60
C ARG A 119 -0.70 -10.69 -43.55
N ARG A 120 -1.61 -9.72 -43.59
CA ARG A 120 -2.79 -9.68 -44.49
C ARG A 120 -2.71 -8.51 -45.47
#